data_AF-A0A2E9D7K3-F1
#
_entry.id   AF-A0A2E9D7K3-F1
#
_cell.length_a   1.000
_cell.length_b   1.000
_cell.length_c   1.000
_cell.angle_alpha   90.00
_cell.angle_beta   90.00
_cell.angle_gamma   90.00
#
_symmetry.space_group_name_H-M   'P 1'
#
loop_
_entity.id
_entity.type
_entity.pdbx_description
1 polymer ?
#
loop_
_entity_poly.entity_id
_entity_poly.type
_entity_poly.pdbx_seq_one_letter_code
_entity_poly.pdbx_strand_id
1 'polypeptide(L)'
;MIIANSLPNGFVVFLTAENGWAHDIDKGVIAESDAEADAMLRTAKQAEHDCAVVDPNLITVEIVDGQPCPTEYREYIRATGPSVPTPS
;
A
#
# COMPACT_ATOMS: atom_id res chain seq x y z
N MET A 1 1.74 -6.02 2.51
CA MET A 1 1.15 -4.80 3.10
C MET A 1 -0.14 -4.47 2.35
N ILE A 2 -1.15 -3.88 3.00
CA ILE A 2 -2.36 -3.43 2.30
C ILE A 2 -2.24 -1.95 1.94
N ILE A 3 -2.54 -1.62 0.68
CA ILE A 3 -2.74 -0.24 0.23
C ILE A 3 -4.18 -0.05 -0.19
N ALA A 4 -4.64 1.20 -0.17
CA ALA A 4 -5.93 1.61 -0.72
C ALA A 4 -5.86 3.10 -1.08
N ASN A 5 -6.89 3.61 -1.74
CA ASN A 5 -7.07 5.05 -1.88
C ASN A 5 -8.09 5.59 -0.87
N SER A 6 -7.74 6.63 -0.14
CA SER A 6 -8.64 7.29 0.80
C SER A 6 -9.78 7.99 0.06
N LEU A 7 -11.03 7.66 0.37
CA LEU A 7 -12.17 8.34 -0.24
C LEU A 7 -12.29 9.81 0.19
N PRO A 8 -12.13 10.17 1.48
CA PRO A 8 -12.21 11.56 1.91
C PRO A 8 -11.12 12.46 1.31
N ASN A 9 -9.89 11.94 1.15
CA ASN A 9 -8.72 12.75 0.83
C ASN A 9 -8.13 12.50 -0.56
N GLY A 10 -8.49 11.39 -1.23
CA GLY A 10 -8.00 11.02 -2.56
C GLY A 10 -6.53 10.60 -2.63
N PHE A 11 -5.89 10.34 -1.48
CA PHE A 11 -4.50 9.92 -1.41
C PHE A 11 -4.38 8.42 -1.13
N VAL A 12 -3.29 7.83 -1.62
CA VAL A 12 -2.87 6.48 -1.23
C VAL A 12 -2.66 6.43 0.28
N VAL A 13 -3.18 5.37 0.89
CA VAL A 13 -3.06 5.05 2.30
C VAL A 13 -2.65 3.59 2.49
N PHE A 14 -1.98 3.33 3.61
CA PHE A 14 -1.48 2.04 4.03
C PHE A 14 -2.20 1.63 5.32
N LEU A 15 -2.59 0.36 5.41
CA LEU A 15 -3.20 -0.17 6.63
C LEU A 15 -2.14 -0.25 7.74
N THR A 16 -2.44 0.30 8.91
CA THR A 16 -1.54 0.27 10.08
C THR A 16 -1.83 -0.94 10.97
N ALA A 17 -0.90 -1.26 11.89
CA ALA A 17 -1.09 -2.35 12.87
C ALA A 17 -2.28 -2.13 13.82
N GLU A 18 -2.75 -0.89 13.95
CA GLU A 18 -3.92 -0.52 14.77
C GLU A 18 -5.24 -0.61 13.98
N ASN A 19 -5.22 -1.20 12.77
CA ASN A 19 -6.33 -1.22 11.82
C ASN A 19 -6.81 0.18 11.41
N GLY A 20 -5.91 1.16 11.42
CA GLY A 20 -6.12 2.51 10.91
C GLY A 20 -5.50 2.71 9.52
N TRP A 21 -5.55 3.94 9.02
CA TRP A 21 -5.01 4.31 7.72
C TRP A 21 -3.97 5.42 7.86
N ALA A 22 -2.80 5.25 7.24
CA ALA A 22 -1.75 6.26 7.20
C ALA A 22 -1.33 6.56 5.76
N HIS A 23 -0.98 7.80 5.46
CA HIS A 23 -0.40 8.19 4.16
C HIS A 23 1.09 7.82 4.04
N ASP A 24 1.71 7.48 5.16
CA ASP A 24 3.12 7.16 5.26
C ASP A 24 3.30 5.64 5.21
N ILE A 25 4.06 5.17 4.22
CA ILE A 25 4.33 3.74 4.02
C ILE A 25 5.09 3.13 5.19
N ASP A 26 5.91 3.92 5.89
CA ASP A 26 6.69 3.47 7.05
C ASP A 26 5.79 3.10 8.25
N LYS A 27 4.53 3.57 8.24
CA LYS A 27 3.51 3.22 9.24
C LYS A 27 2.62 2.04 8.82
N GLY A 28 2.74 1.61 7.57
CA GLY A 28 2.02 0.46 7.05
C GLY A 28 2.53 -0.82 7.70
N VAL A 29 1.62 -1.72 8.06
CA VAL A 29 1.99 -3.03 8.60
C VAL A 29 2.23 -4.02 7.45
N ILE A 30 3.29 -4.81 7.58
CA ILE A 30 3.67 -5.85 6.62
C ILE A 30 3.17 -7.18 7.18
N ALA A 31 2.31 -7.88 6.44
CA ALA A 31 1.90 -9.23 6.79
C ALA A 31 3.10 -10.18 6.72
N GLU A 32 3.31 -10.97 7.76
CA GLU A 32 4.38 -11.97 7.84
C GLU A 32 3.92 -13.36 7.37
N SER A 33 2.61 -13.53 7.14
CA SER A 33 2.02 -14.77 6.63
C SER A 33 0.80 -14.52 5.75
N ASP A 34 0.46 -15.50 4.90
CA ASP A 34 -0.74 -15.44 4.05
C ASP A 34 -2.03 -15.29 4.88
N ALA A 35 -2.09 -15.96 6.03
CA ALA A 35 -3.24 -15.88 6.94
C ALA A 35 -3.44 -14.47 7.52
N GLU A 36 -2.33 -13.78 7.82
CA GLU A 36 -2.34 -12.39 8.28
C GLU A 36 -2.72 -11.45 7.13
N ALA A 37 -2.15 -11.66 5.94
CA ALA A 37 -2.48 -10.89 4.75
C ALA A 37 -3.98 -10.95 4.42
N ASP A 38 -4.59 -12.14 4.53
CA ASP A 38 -6.02 -12.34 4.35
C ASP A 38 -6.85 -11.62 5.42
N ALA A 39 -6.40 -11.64 6.69
CA ALA A 39 -7.07 -10.95 7.78
C ALA A 39 -7.03 -9.42 7.61
N MET A 40 -5.87 -8.90 7.21
CA MET A 40 -5.68 -7.50 6.87
C MET A 40 -6.56 -7.09 5.69
N LEU A 41 -6.60 -7.89 4.63
CA LEU A 41 -7.43 -7.61 3.45
C LEU A 41 -8.92 -7.62 3.80
N ARG A 42 -9.39 -8.54 4.66
CA ARG A 42 -10.77 -8.52 5.16
C ARG A 42 -11.10 -7.23 5.92
N THR A 43 -10.19 -6.77 6.77
CA THR A 43 -10.32 -5.51 7.51
C THR A 43 -10.42 -4.33 6.54
N ALA A 44 -9.57 -4.31 5.52
CA ALA A 44 -9.58 -3.26 4.51
C ALA A 44 -10.86 -3.27 3.64
N LYS A 45 -11.38 -4.45 3.28
CA LYS A 45 -12.66 -4.58 2.58
C LYS A 45 -13.85 -4.09 3.41
N GLN A 46 -13.79 -4.25 4.73
CA GLN A 46 -14.80 -3.64 5.60
C GLN A 46 -14.72 -2.11 5.54
N ALA A 47 -13.52 -1.54 5.57
CA ALA A 47 -13.34 -0.10 5.43
C ALA A 47 -13.77 0.44 4.05
N GLU A 48 -13.64 -0.36 2.99
CA GLU A 48 -14.21 -0.05 1.67
C GLU A 48 -15.74 -0.04 1.68
N HIS A 49 -16.36 -1.05 2.30
CA HIS A 49 -17.81 -1.08 2.49
C HIS A 49 -18.32 0.12 3.29
N ASP A 50 -17.53 0.60 4.26
CA ASP A 50 -17.85 1.77 5.08
C ASP A 50 -17.49 3.11 4.40
N CYS A 51 -17.12 3.07 3.12
CA CYS A 51 -16.74 4.23 2.30
C CYS A 51 -15.58 5.06 2.88
N ALA A 52 -14.68 4.43 3.64
CA ALA A 52 -13.47 5.09 4.13
C ALA A 52 -12.35 5.07 3.08
N VAL A 53 -12.27 3.99 2.31
CA VAL A 53 -11.27 3.76 1.25
C VAL A 53 -11.91 3.10 0.04
N VAL A 54 -11.17 3.01 -1.07
CA VAL A 54 -11.53 2.23 -2.27
C VAL A 54 -10.35 1.42 -2.75
N ASP A 55 -10.66 0.31 -3.44
CA ASP A 55 -9.70 -0.61 -4.05
C ASP A 55 -8.60 -1.09 -3.09
N PRO A 56 -8.93 -1.60 -1.89
CA PRO A 56 -7.93 -2.14 -1.00
C PRO A 56 -7.30 -3.41 -1.60
N ASN A 57 -5.98 -3.41 -1.74
CA ASN A 57 -5.24 -4.54 -2.31
C ASN A 57 -3.96 -4.85 -1.52
N LEU A 58 -3.58 -6.13 -1.58
CA LEU A 58 -2.32 -6.61 -1.04
C LEU A 58 -1.20 -6.31 -2.03
N ILE A 59 -0.13 -5.69 -1.53
CA ILE A 59 1.13 -5.50 -2.27
C ILE A 59 2.28 -6.22 -1.57
N THR A 60 3.24 -6.62 -2.39
CA THR A 60 4.54 -7.10 -1.94
C THR A 60 5.45 -5.91 -1.67
N VAL A 61 6.07 -5.90 -0.49
CA VAL A 61 7.00 -4.87 -0.04
C VAL A 61 8.27 -5.54 0.46
N GLU A 62 9.42 -4.98 0.10
CA GLU A 62 10.74 -5.36 0.60
C GLU A 62 11.26 -4.26 1.52
N ILE A 63 12.00 -4.62 2.56
CA ILE A 63 12.72 -3.63 3.37
C ILE A 63 14.06 -3.35 2.68
N VAL A 64 14.25 -2.11 2.22
CA VAL A 64 15.49 -1.62 1.62
C VAL A 64 16.00 -0.48 2.50
N ASP A 65 17.23 -0.61 3.00
CA ASP A 65 17.84 0.37 3.91
C ASP A 65 16.98 0.74 5.14
N GLY A 66 16.17 -0.21 5.61
CA GLY A 66 15.28 -0.03 6.75
C GLY A 66 13.91 0.57 6.41
N GLN A 67 13.62 0.84 5.14
CA GLN A 67 12.34 1.39 4.69
C GLN A 67 11.55 0.40 3.83
N PRO A 68 10.23 0.26 4.03
CA PRO A 68 9.35 -0.49 3.14
C PRO A 68 9.32 0.11 1.73
N CYS A 69 9.68 -0.70 0.75
CA CYS A 69 9.69 -0.36 -0.66
C CYS A 69 8.80 -1.34 -1.44
N PRO A 70 7.73 -0.87 -2.10
CA PRO A 70 6.88 -1.73 -2.93
C PRO A 70 7.65 -2.31 -4.12
N THR A 71 7.69 -3.63 -4.22
CA THR A 71 8.44 -4.29 -5.29
C THR A 71 7.77 -4.14 -6.65
N GLU A 72 6.43 -4.25 -6.69
CA GLU A 72 5.67 -4.12 -7.95
C GLU A 72 5.84 -2.75 -8.60
N TYR A 73 5.88 -1.67 -7.82
CA TYR A 73 6.14 -0.32 -8.35
C TYR A 73 7.57 -0.16 -8.86
N ARG A 74 8.55 -0.77 -8.17
CA ARG A 74 9.95 -0.79 -8.62
C ARG A 74 10.07 -1.49 -9.97
N GLU A 75 9.42 -2.63 -10.13
CA GLU A 75 9.44 -3.39 -11.38
C GLU A 75 8.64 -2.69 -12.49
N TYR A 76 7.53 -2.02 -12.16
CA TYR A 76 6.81 -1.16 -13.10
C TYR A 76 7.72 -0.06 -13.66
N ILE A 77 8.41 0.71 -12.81
CA ILE A 77 9.34 1.77 -13.25
C ILE A 77 10.51 1.20 -14.06
N ARG A 78 11.05 0.02 -13.70
CA ARG A 78 12.10 -0.65 -14.48
C ARG A 78 11.60 -1.08 -15.87
N ALA A 79 10.37 -1.57 -15.95
CA ALA A 79 9.76 -2.04 -17.19
C ALA A 79 9.33 -0.90 -18.10
N THR A 80 8.83 0.22 -17.55
CA THR A 80 8.35 1.37 -18.33
C THR A 80 9.42 2.44 -18.59
N GLY A 81 10.61 2.28 -18.01
CA GLY A 81 11.61 3.35 -17.92
C GLY A 81 11.21 4.43 -16.90
N PRO A 82 12.16 5.24 -16.42
CA PRO A 82 11.86 6.31 -15.47
C PRO A 82 10.86 7.29 -16.10
N SER A 83 9.71 7.50 -15.45
CA SER A 83 8.64 8.38 -15.93
C SER A 83 8.98 9.89 -15.86
N VAL A 84 10.24 10.24 -15.57
CA VAL A 84 10.71 11.62 -15.59
C VAL A 84 11.32 11.92 -16.96
N PRO A 85 10.69 12.78 -17.79
CA PRO A 85 11.41 13.38 -18.90
C PRO A 85 12.46 14.32 -18.30
N THR A 86 13.74 14.06 -18.57
CA THR A 86 14.78 15.06 -18.39
C THR A 86 14.47 16.24 -19.31
N PRO A 87 14.36 17.48 -18.82
CA PRO A 87 14.24 18.64 -19.69
C PRO A 87 15.58 18.82 -20.43
N SER A 88 15.52 18.82 -21.76
CA SER A 88 16.61 19.25 -22.65
C SER A 88 16.62 20.76 -22.80
#